data_AF-A0A7S2KVU0-F1
#
_entry.id   AF-A0A7S2KVU0-F1
#
_cell.length_a   1.000
_cell.length_b   1.000
_cell.length_c   1.000
_cell.angle_alpha   90.00
_cell.angle_beta   90.00
_cell.angle_gamma   90.00
#
_symmetry.space_group_name_H-M   'P 1'
#
loop_
_entity.id
_entity.type
_entity.pdbx_description
1 polymer ?
#
loop_
_entity_poly.entity_id
_entity_poly.type
_entity_poly.pdbx_seq_one_letter_code
_entity_poly.pdbx_strand_id
1 'polypeptide(L)'
;GVAAACAAAAGGVEDEARRLGLVRVAGLLAAAVHDFEHEGRNNDFLVKTASPKALRYNGSVNENHHAEAAFEVLEQPECNFLADLPTDEFRTLRNLVVNMVLATDAAQSKKYVDAFRECLAAQELLPAVDDRR
;
A
#
# COMPACT_ATOMS: atom_id res chain seq x y z
N GLY A 1 5.60 22.61 32.46
CA GLY A 1 6.92 22.25 33.03
C GLY A 1 7.58 21.25 32.11
N VAL A 2 8.91 21.25 32.01
CA VAL A 2 9.69 20.44 31.06
C VAL A 2 9.34 18.94 31.13
N ALA A 3 8.87 18.45 32.28
CA ALA A 3 8.35 17.09 32.47
C ALA A 3 7.07 16.76 31.65
N ALA A 4 6.19 17.73 31.39
CA ALA A 4 4.99 17.54 30.58
C ALA A 4 5.31 17.51 29.07
N ALA A 5 6.37 18.20 28.65
CA ALA A 5 6.87 18.14 27.28
C ALA A 5 7.58 16.80 26.99
N CYS A 6 8.31 16.25 27.95
CA CYS A 6 8.90 14.90 27.82
C CYS A 6 7.84 13.79 27.82
N ALA A 7 6.75 13.91 28.59
CA ALA A 7 5.65 12.94 28.58
C ALA A 7 4.85 12.97 27.25
N ALA A 8 4.62 14.16 26.70
CA ALA A 8 4.00 14.32 25.37
C ALA A 8 4.91 13.85 24.23
N ALA A 9 6.23 14.02 24.37
CA ALA A 9 7.22 13.47 23.43
C ALA A 9 7.31 11.94 23.51
N ALA A 10 7.17 11.34 24.70
CA ALA A 10 7.16 9.88 24.86
C ALA A 10 5.93 9.23 24.19
N GLY A 11 4.73 9.78 24.43
CA GLY A 11 3.50 9.30 23.76
C GLY A 11 3.53 9.52 22.25
N GLY A 12 4.04 10.67 21.79
CA GLY A 12 4.17 10.96 20.35
C GLY A 12 5.18 10.07 19.62
N VAL A 13 6.27 9.67 20.28
CA VAL A 13 7.27 8.77 19.69
C VAL A 13 6.77 7.32 19.65
N GLU A 14 6.04 6.87 20.69
CA GLU A 14 5.41 5.54 20.70
C GLU A 14 4.30 5.43 19.64
N ASP A 15 3.47 6.46 19.51
CA ASP A 15 2.41 6.53 18.49
C ASP A 15 2.99 6.57 17.06
N GLU A 16 4.08 7.30 16.85
CA GLU A 16 4.77 7.33 15.56
C GLU A 16 5.43 5.99 15.23
N ALA A 17 6.09 5.36 16.21
CA ALA A 17 6.67 4.03 16.03
C ALA A 17 5.58 2.98 15.70
N ARG A 18 4.42 3.07 16.35
CA ARG A 18 3.26 2.22 16.09
C ARG A 18 2.70 2.45 14.68
N ARG A 19 2.54 3.72 14.29
CA ARG A 19 2.12 4.11 12.93
C ARG A 19 3.09 3.60 11.86
N LEU A 20 4.38 3.76 12.06
CA LEU A 20 5.42 3.24 11.18
C LEU A 20 5.39 1.71 11.10
N GLY A 21 5.12 1.04 12.23
CA GLY A 21 4.90 -0.40 12.28
C GLY A 21 3.77 -0.86 11.34
N LEU A 22 2.61 -0.19 11.40
CA LEU A 22 1.48 -0.47 10.51
C LEU A 22 1.85 -0.26 9.04
N VAL A 23 2.54 0.82 8.71
CA VAL A 23 2.96 1.10 7.32
C VAL A 23 3.90 0.02 6.80
N ARG A 24 4.84 -0.47 7.63
CA ARG A 24 5.77 -1.55 7.24
C ARG A 24 5.04 -2.86 6.97
N VAL A 25 4.15 -3.28 7.88
CA VAL A 25 3.36 -4.51 7.69
C VAL A 25 2.47 -4.39 6.46
N ALA A 26 1.81 -3.24 6.27
CA ALA A 26 1.01 -2.98 5.10
C ALA A 26 1.83 -3.06 3.81
N GLY A 27 3.04 -2.50 3.78
CA GLY A 27 3.92 -2.53 2.62
C GLY A 27 4.39 -3.94 2.27
N LEU A 28 4.78 -4.73 3.28
CA LEU A 28 5.16 -6.12 3.09
C LEU A 28 3.99 -6.97 2.60
N LEU A 29 2.81 -6.80 3.19
CA LEU A 29 1.61 -7.50 2.77
C LEU A 29 1.21 -7.12 1.34
N ALA A 30 1.18 -5.82 1.02
CA ALA A 30 0.90 -5.35 -0.34
C ALA A 30 1.88 -5.93 -1.36
N ALA A 31 3.19 -5.92 -1.04
CA ALA A 31 4.20 -6.53 -1.91
C ALA A 31 4.01 -8.04 -2.08
N ALA A 32 3.59 -8.77 -1.05
CA ALA A 32 3.32 -10.19 -1.14
C ALA A 32 2.11 -10.52 -2.01
N VAL A 33 1.08 -9.67 -2.01
CA VAL A 33 -0.22 -9.96 -2.65
C VAL A 33 -0.46 -9.22 -3.97
N HIS A 34 0.41 -8.30 -4.38
CA HIS A 34 0.15 -7.40 -5.51
C HIS A 34 -0.18 -8.09 -6.84
N ASP A 35 0.28 -9.33 -7.06
CA ASP A 35 0.00 -10.15 -8.25
C ASP A 35 -0.71 -11.48 -7.88
N PHE A 36 -1.38 -11.56 -6.73
CA PHE A 36 -2.03 -12.78 -6.25
C PHE A 36 -3.15 -13.26 -7.19
N GLU A 37 -3.08 -14.50 -7.69
CA GLU A 37 -3.98 -15.04 -8.71
C GLU A 37 -3.95 -14.33 -10.07
N HIS A 38 -2.82 -13.74 -10.44
CA HIS A 38 -2.65 -13.15 -11.78
C HIS A 38 -2.65 -14.22 -12.89
N GLU A 39 -3.57 -14.10 -13.85
CA GLU A 39 -3.79 -15.08 -14.93
C GLU A 39 -2.88 -14.89 -16.15
N GLY A 40 -1.90 -13.99 -16.07
CA GLY A 40 -1.00 -13.65 -17.17
C GLY A 40 -1.66 -12.81 -18.27
N ARG A 41 -2.78 -12.15 -17.96
CA ARG A 41 -3.52 -11.25 -18.85
C ARG A 41 -3.54 -9.85 -18.27
N ASN A 42 -3.37 -8.84 -19.12
CA ASN A 42 -3.43 -7.44 -18.69
C ASN A 42 -4.88 -6.93 -18.62
N ASN A 43 -5.07 -5.78 -17.94
CA ASN A 43 -6.38 -5.16 -17.74
C ASN A 43 -7.12 -4.88 -19.07
N ASP A 44 -6.41 -4.43 -20.12
CA ASP A 44 -6.98 -4.15 -21.44
C ASP A 44 -7.56 -5.41 -22.11
N PHE A 45 -6.85 -6.54 -22.02
CA PHE A 45 -7.34 -7.83 -22.52
C PHE A 45 -8.59 -8.27 -21.76
N LEU A 46 -8.61 -8.15 -20.44
CA LEU A 46 -9.73 -8.55 -19.59
C LEU A 46 -11.00 -7.75 -19.88
N VAL A 47 -10.86 -6.45 -20.14
CA VAL A 47 -11.96 -5.56 -20.53
C VAL A 47 -12.46 -5.90 -21.94
N LYS A 48 -11.55 -6.04 -22.91
CA LYS A 48 -11.91 -6.35 -24.31
C LYS A 48 -12.59 -7.71 -24.47
N THR A 49 -12.27 -8.67 -23.61
CA THR A 49 -12.86 -10.02 -23.61
C THR A 49 -14.08 -10.15 -22.72
N ALA A 50 -14.52 -9.06 -22.06
CA ALA A 50 -15.62 -9.07 -21.10
C ALA A 50 -15.48 -10.18 -20.04
N SER A 51 -14.26 -10.35 -19.53
CA SER A 51 -13.98 -11.36 -18.48
C SER A 51 -14.85 -11.10 -17.23
N PRO A 52 -15.15 -12.15 -16.44
CA PRO A 52 -15.92 -11.99 -15.20
C PRO A 52 -15.33 -10.93 -14.24
N LYS A 53 -13.99 -10.86 -14.15
CA LYS A 53 -13.28 -9.86 -13.34
C LYS A 53 -13.52 -8.44 -13.86
N ALA A 54 -13.49 -8.23 -15.18
CA ALA A 54 -13.76 -6.92 -15.79
C ALA A 54 -15.22 -6.47 -15.69
N LEU A 55 -16.16 -7.41 -15.53
CA LEU A 55 -17.57 -7.09 -15.23
C LEU A 55 -17.78 -6.72 -13.76
N ARG A 56 -16.91 -7.22 -12.87
CA ARG A 56 -16.97 -6.95 -11.42
C ARG A 56 -16.28 -5.64 -11.05
N TYR A 57 -15.10 -5.37 -11.61
CA TYR A 57 -14.28 -4.21 -11.27
C TYR A 57 -14.19 -3.23 -12.42
N ASN A 58 -14.31 -1.95 -12.09
CA ASN A 58 -14.08 -0.84 -13.01
C ASN A 58 -12.63 -0.35 -12.88
N GLY A 59 -11.92 -0.17 -14.01
CA GLY A 59 -10.56 0.37 -14.02
C GLY A 59 -9.47 -0.69 -13.83
N SER A 60 -8.73 -0.63 -12.72
CA SER A 60 -7.60 -1.52 -12.38
C SER A 60 -8.09 -2.93 -12.01
N VAL A 61 -8.56 -3.69 -13.01
CA VAL A 61 -9.27 -4.97 -12.82
C VAL A 61 -8.45 -5.98 -12.03
N ASN A 62 -7.21 -6.22 -12.44
CA ASN A 62 -6.30 -7.15 -11.79
C ASN A 62 -6.00 -6.71 -10.36
N GLU A 63 -5.63 -5.45 -10.16
CA GLU A 63 -5.22 -4.94 -8.85
C GLU A 63 -6.36 -4.96 -7.83
N ASN A 64 -7.61 -4.70 -8.26
CA ASN A 64 -8.78 -4.89 -7.41
C ASN A 64 -8.99 -6.36 -7.04
N HIS A 65 -8.81 -7.28 -7.99
CA HIS A 65 -8.90 -8.72 -7.73
C HIS A 65 -7.83 -9.18 -6.73
N HIS A 66 -6.58 -8.78 -6.93
CA HIS A 66 -5.45 -9.12 -6.05
C HIS A 66 -5.71 -8.69 -4.61
N ALA A 67 -6.21 -7.47 -4.41
CA ALA A 67 -6.58 -6.97 -3.10
C ALA A 67 -7.77 -7.72 -2.49
N GLU A 68 -8.86 -7.93 -3.24
CA GLU A 68 -10.05 -8.67 -2.75
C GLU A 68 -9.66 -10.08 -2.30
N ALA A 69 -9.05 -10.86 -3.20
CA ALA A 69 -8.74 -12.27 -2.97
C ALA A 69 -7.76 -12.45 -1.80
N ALA A 70 -6.82 -11.53 -1.61
CA ALA A 70 -5.94 -11.54 -0.45
C ALA A 70 -6.69 -11.32 0.88
N PHE A 71 -7.65 -10.40 0.92
CA PHE A 71 -8.46 -10.17 2.12
C PHE A 71 -9.45 -11.31 2.38
N GLU A 72 -9.97 -11.96 1.34
CA GLU A 72 -10.80 -13.17 1.48
C GLU A 72 -10.01 -14.30 2.17
N VAL A 73 -8.74 -14.51 1.82
CA VAL A 73 -7.87 -15.47 2.53
C VAL A 73 -7.67 -15.05 3.99
N LEU A 74 -7.47 -13.75 4.24
CA LEU A 74 -7.29 -13.22 5.60
C LEU A 74 -8.57 -13.26 6.46
N GLU A 75 -9.75 -13.50 5.88
CA GLU A 75 -10.98 -13.73 6.64
C GLU A 75 -11.03 -15.14 7.25
N GLN A 76 -10.20 -16.08 6.76
CA GLN A 76 -10.13 -17.44 7.31
C GLN A 76 -9.42 -17.42 8.67
N PRO A 77 -10.01 -17.98 9.74
CA PRO A 77 -9.43 -17.94 11.10
C PRO A 77 -7.99 -18.46 11.20
N GLU A 78 -7.66 -19.49 10.41
CA GLU A 78 -6.33 -20.10 10.34
C GLU A 78 -5.27 -19.25 9.62
N CYS A 79 -5.70 -18.30 8.78
CA CYS A 79 -4.84 -17.42 7.99
C CYS A 79 -4.81 -15.98 8.52
N ASN A 80 -5.75 -15.61 9.40
CA ASN A 80 -5.91 -14.25 9.90
C ASN A 80 -4.87 -13.88 10.98
N PHE A 81 -3.64 -13.62 10.57
CA PHE A 81 -2.60 -13.09 11.47
C PHE A 81 -2.86 -11.63 11.92
N LEU A 82 -3.93 -11.00 11.43
CA LEU A 82 -4.34 -9.64 11.78
C LEU A 82 -5.48 -9.61 12.82
N ALA A 83 -5.92 -10.77 13.31
CA ALA A 83 -7.11 -10.90 14.16
C ALA A 83 -7.06 -10.05 15.44
N ASP A 84 -5.86 -9.86 16.01
CA ASP A 84 -5.66 -9.13 17.26
C ASP A 84 -5.44 -7.61 17.05
N LEU A 85 -5.47 -7.11 15.80
CA LEU A 85 -5.35 -5.68 15.57
C LEU A 85 -6.60 -4.93 16.07
N PRO A 86 -6.43 -3.77 16.75
CA PRO A 86 -7.54 -2.87 17.01
C PRO A 86 -8.26 -2.49 15.72
N THR A 87 -9.59 -2.36 15.77
CA THR A 87 -10.45 -2.08 14.60
C THR A 87 -9.96 -0.89 13.77
N ASP A 88 -9.51 0.19 14.41
CA ASP A 88 -9.05 1.38 13.71
C ASP A 88 -7.71 1.15 13.00
N GLU A 89 -6.81 0.38 13.59
CA GLU A 89 -5.54 0.01 12.98
C GLU A 89 -5.73 -0.97 11.83
N PHE A 90 -6.65 -1.93 11.97
CA PHE A 90 -7.03 -2.82 10.88
C PHE A 90 -7.59 -2.02 9.69
N ARG A 91 -8.47 -1.04 9.94
CA ARG A 91 -8.99 -0.15 8.89
C ARG A 91 -7.86 0.63 8.21
N THR A 92 -6.93 1.19 9.00
CA THR A 92 -5.76 1.90 8.46
C THR A 92 -4.89 0.98 7.62
N LEU A 93 -4.54 -0.20 8.14
CA LEU A 93 -3.73 -1.20 7.44
C LEU A 93 -4.39 -1.64 6.14
N ARG A 94 -5.69 -1.97 6.19
CA ARG A 94 -6.46 -2.36 5.01
C ARG A 94 -6.43 -1.25 3.95
N ASN A 95 -6.67 -0.01 4.34
CA ASN A 95 -6.63 1.12 3.41
C ASN A 95 -5.24 1.31 2.80
N LEU A 96 -4.17 1.17 3.59
CA LEU A 96 -2.79 1.23 3.11
C LEU A 96 -2.51 0.13 2.10
N VAL A 97 -2.83 -1.12 2.42
CA VAL A 97 -2.63 -2.28 1.54
C VAL A 97 -3.38 -2.11 0.23
N VAL A 98 -4.68 -1.80 0.28
CA VAL A 98 -5.51 -1.61 -0.93
C VAL A 98 -4.95 -0.48 -1.80
N ASN A 99 -4.58 0.65 -1.20
CA ASN A 99 -4.00 1.77 -1.97
C ASN A 99 -2.65 1.41 -2.60
N MET A 100 -1.81 0.64 -1.91
CA MET A 100 -0.51 0.20 -2.45
C MET A 100 -0.68 -0.82 -3.58
N VAL A 101 -1.59 -1.77 -3.45
CA VAL A 101 -1.89 -2.74 -4.52
C VAL A 101 -2.52 -2.04 -5.73
N LEU A 102 -3.48 -1.13 -5.53
CA LEU A 102 -4.02 -0.34 -6.65
C LEU A 102 -2.97 0.54 -7.34
N ALA A 103 -1.95 0.98 -6.59
CA ALA A 103 -0.84 1.76 -7.14
C ALA A 103 0.11 0.94 -8.03
N THR A 104 0.05 -0.39 -8.02
CA THR A 104 0.87 -1.24 -8.91
C THR A 104 0.32 -1.34 -10.33
N ASP A 105 -0.88 -0.82 -10.59
CA ASP A 105 -1.43 -0.73 -11.95
C ASP A 105 -0.46 0.04 -12.85
N ALA A 106 0.03 -0.64 -13.90
CA ALA A 106 0.97 -0.08 -14.86
C ALA A 106 0.43 1.20 -15.52
N ALA A 107 -0.90 1.35 -15.67
CA ALA A 107 -1.52 2.57 -16.20
C ALA A 107 -1.35 3.78 -15.26
N GLN A 108 -1.22 3.56 -13.96
CA GLN A 108 -1.00 4.61 -12.95
C GLN A 108 0.48 4.90 -12.70
N SER A 109 1.39 4.02 -13.11
CA SER A 109 2.84 4.14 -12.85
C SER A 109 3.42 5.53 -13.15
N LYS A 110 3.08 6.11 -14.31
CA LYS A 110 3.55 7.45 -14.72
C LYS A 110 3.15 8.53 -13.71
N LYS A 111 1.92 8.49 -13.22
CA LYS A 111 1.39 9.47 -12.25
C LYS A 111 2.24 9.48 -10.97
N TYR A 112 2.60 8.30 -10.47
CA TYR A 112 3.41 8.18 -9.25
C TYR A 112 4.85 8.62 -9.47
N VAL A 113 5.44 8.31 -10.62
CA VAL A 113 6.79 8.77 -10.98
C VAL A 113 6.84 10.30 -11.08
N ASP A 114 5.83 10.92 -11.68
CA ASP A 114 5.77 12.38 -11.80
C ASP A 114 5.58 13.05 -10.43
N ALA A 115 4.65 12.55 -9.61
CA ALA A 115 4.46 13.02 -8.24
C ALA A 115 5.74 12.89 -7.39
N PHE A 116 6.47 11.78 -7.56
CA PHE A 116 7.75 11.58 -6.87
C PHE A 116 8.81 12.61 -7.32
N ARG A 117 8.91 12.89 -8.63
CA ARG A 117 9.81 13.92 -9.16
C ARG A 117 9.48 15.31 -8.63
N GLU A 118 8.20 15.64 -8.55
CA GLU A 118 7.74 16.91 -7.99
C GLU A 118 8.10 17.03 -6.50
N CYS A 119 7.90 15.97 -5.71
CA CYS A 119 8.33 15.93 -4.32
C CYS A 119 9.84 16.12 -4.18
N LEU A 120 10.65 15.44 -5.01
CA LEU A 120 12.11 15.59 -5.01
C LEU A 120 12.54 17.02 -5.34
N ALA A 121 11.92 17.63 -6.35
CA ALA A 121 12.19 19.00 -6.74
C ALA A 121 11.79 20.00 -5.64
N ALA A 122 10.70 19.74 -4.93
CA ALA A 122 10.25 20.55 -3.80
C ALA A 122 11.11 20.37 -2.52
N GLN A 123 11.86 19.28 -2.40
CA GLN A 123 12.62 18.95 -1.18
C GLN A 123 14.06 19.50 -1.12
N GLU A 124 14.68 20.01 -2.21
CA GLU A 124 16.12 20.41 -2.27
C GLU A 124 17.05 19.53 -1.40
N LEU A 125 16.83 18.20 -1.37
CA LEU A 125 17.57 17.29 -0.50
C LEU A 125 18.01 16.04 -1.25
N LEU A 126 18.88 16.26 -2.22
CA LEU A 126 20.14 15.50 -2.30
C LEU A 126 21.23 16.52 -2.60
N PRO A 127 22.23 16.78 -1.72
CA PRO A 127 23.47 17.36 -2.21
C PRO A 127 23.93 16.47 -3.35
N ALA A 128 24.26 17.08 -4.49
CA ALA A 128 24.72 16.38 -5.68
C ALA A 128 25.65 15.23 -5.27
N VAL A 129 25.26 13.99 -5.59
CA VAL A 129 26.21 12.88 -5.56
C VAL A 129 27.25 13.25 -6.61
N ASP A 130 28.44 13.66 -6.16
CA ASP A 130 29.58 14.00 -7.02
C ASP A 130 30.01 12.70 -7.71
N ASP A 131 29.51 12.50 -8.93
CA ASP A 131 29.85 11.40 -9.85
C ASP A 131 31.28 11.58 -10.43
N ARG A 132 32.25 11.89 -9.57
CA ARG A 132 33.68 11.88 -9.90
C ARG A 132 34.36 10.66 -9.28
N ARG A 133 34.25 9.54 -9.97
CA ARG A 133 35.32 8.54 -10.11
C ARG A 133 35.29 7.91 -11.49
#